data_AF-A0A6P1AGV8-F1
#
_entry.id   AF-A0A6P1AGV8-F1
#
_cell.length_a   1.000
_cell.length_b   1.000
_cell.length_c   1.000
_cell.angle_alpha   90.00
_cell.angle_beta   90.00
_cell.angle_gamma   90.00
#
_symmetry.space_group_name_H-M   'P 1'
#
loop_
_entity.id
_entity.type
_entity.pdbx_description
1 polymer ?
#
loop_
_entity_poly.entity_id
_entity_poly.type
_entity_poly.pdbx_seq_one_letter_code
_entity_poly.pdbx_strand_id
1 'polypeptide(L)'
;MTITQSASNAPIRKVLIVRGETAGWSTATYLNKAFDPQVKVTVVETKVVPRIGVGEATIPNLQSIFWNFLGVSKKLATTINYE
;
A
#
# COMPACT_ATOMS: atom_id res chain seq x y z
N MET A 1 27.61 -0.92 -30.12
CA MET A 1 26.13 -0.95 -30.04
C MET A 1 25.73 -0.19 -28.78
N THR A 2 25.27 1.04 -28.94
CA THR A 2 24.91 1.91 -27.81
C THR A 2 23.41 1.84 -27.63
N ILE A 3 22.95 1.27 -26.52
CA ILE A 3 21.54 1.32 -26.12
C ILE A 3 21.25 2.74 -25.62
N THR A 4 20.71 3.56 -26.50
CA THR A 4 20.21 4.90 -26.16
C THR A 4 18.95 4.73 -25.30
N GLN A 5 19.08 4.84 -23.98
CA GLN A 5 17.94 4.93 -23.08
C GLN A 5 17.36 6.35 -23.18
N SER A 6 16.38 6.53 -24.06
CA SER A 6 15.54 7.73 -24.06
C SER A 6 14.66 7.69 -22.80
N ALA A 7 15.14 8.30 -21.72
CA ALA A 7 14.28 8.63 -20.59
C ALA A 7 13.35 9.77 -21.04
N SER A 8 12.23 9.42 -21.67
CA SER A 8 11.15 10.36 -21.94
C SER A 8 10.69 10.94 -20.60
N ASN A 9 10.77 12.27 -20.45
CA ASN A 9 10.34 13.00 -19.24
C ASN A 9 8.79 13.04 -19.09
N ALA A 10 8.11 11.99 -19.54
CA ALA A 10 6.68 11.88 -19.51
C ALA A 10 6.21 11.51 -18.10
N PRO A 11 5.12 12.12 -17.59
CA PRO A 11 4.60 11.80 -16.27
C PRO A 11 4.21 10.32 -16.17
N ILE A 12 4.56 9.67 -15.06
CA ILE A 12 4.20 8.28 -14.82
C ILE A 12 2.67 8.19 -14.65
N ARG A 13 2.02 7.34 -15.45
CA ARG A 13 0.56 7.16 -15.44
C ARG A 13 0.10 5.79 -14.97
N LYS A 14 1.01 4.81 -14.92
CA LYS A 14 0.68 3.40 -14.63
C LYS A 14 1.73 2.81 -13.71
N VAL A 15 1.27 2.23 -12.60
CA VAL A 15 2.13 1.55 -11.62
C VAL A 15 1.61 0.13 -11.43
N LEU A 16 2.49 -0.86 -11.65
CA LEU A 16 2.22 -2.27 -11.42
C LEU A 16 2.95 -2.72 -10.15
N ILE A 17 2.19 -3.19 -9.17
CA ILE A 17 2.70 -3.77 -7.93
C ILE A 17 2.65 -5.28 -8.09
N VAL A 18 3.82 -5.90 -8.09
CA VAL A 18 3.95 -7.36 -8.17
C VAL A 18 4.06 -7.87 -6.74
N ARG A 19 3.08 -8.68 -6.32
CA ARG A 19 2.85 -9.24 -4.96
C ARG A 19 2.01 -8.34 -4.04
N GLY A 20 0.87 -8.86 -3.57
CA GLY A 20 -0.09 -8.17 -2.70
C GLY A 20 -0.10 -8.71 -1.26
N GLU A 21 1.05 -8.66 -0.60
CA GLU A 21 1.07 -8.87 0.85
C GLU A 21 0.67 -7.58 1.56
N THR A 22 0.86 -7.51 2.89
CA THR A 22 0.66 -6.25 3.64
C THR A 22 1.40 -5.09 2.96
N ALA A 23 2.66 -5.28 2.58
CA ALA A 23 3.44 -4.26 1.86
C ALA A 23 2.80 -3.85 0.52
N GLY A 24 2.40 -4.82 -0.30
CA GLY A 24 1.84 -4.55 -1.63
C GLY A 24 0.52 -3.77 -1.57
N TRP A 25 -0.40 -4.18 -0.69
CA TRP A 25 -1.68 -3.47 -0.50
C TRP A 25 -1.51 -2.13 0.20
N SER A 26 -0.60 -2.03 1.17
CA SER A 26 -0.29 -0.75 1.82
C SER A 26 0.29 0.25 0.81
N THR A 27 1.19 -0.17 -0.06
CA THR A 27 1.70 0.68 -1.14
C THR A 27 0.60 1.05 -2.14
N ALA A 28 -0.23 0.08 -2.54
CA ALA A 28 -1.30 0.32 -3.51
C ALA A 28 -2.32 1.36 -3.03
N THR A 29 -2.77 1.22 -1.78
CA THR A 29 -3.74 2.12 -1.16
C THR A 29 -3.15 3.52 -0.96
N TYR A 30 -1.90 3.62 -0.52
CA TYR A 30 -1.22 4.90 -0.35
C TYR A 30 -1.05 5.64 -1.69
N LEU A 31 -0.55 4.94 -2.72
CA LEU A 31 -0.34 5.53 -4.05
C LEU A 31 -1.67 5.94 -4.70
N ASN A 32 -2.71 5.12 -4.54
CA ASN A 32 -4.04 5.46 -5.03
C ASN A 32 -4.54 6.75 -4.34
N LYS A 33 -4.50 6.81 -3.00
CA LYS A 33 -4.96 8.02 -2.27
C LYS A 33 -4.15 9.27 -2.59
N ALA A 34 -2.84 9.14 -2.82
CA ALA A 34 -1.95 10.26 -3.10
C ALA A 34 -2.05 10.81 -4.53
N PHE A 35 -2.32 9.94 -5.51
CA PHE A 35 -2.18 10.28 -6.94
C PHE A 35 -3.44 9.99 -7.77
N ASP A 36 -4.53 9.52 -7.18
CA ASP A 36 -5.82 9.41 -7.88
C ASP A 36 -6.36 10.80 -8.24
N PRO A 37 -6.87 11.03 -9.46
CA PRO A 37 -7.08 10.07 -10.58
C PRO A 37 -5.93 10.04 -11.61
N GLN A 38 -4.78 10.65 -11.32
CA GLN A 38 -3.70 10.84 -12.28
C GLN A 38 -2.94 9.53 -12.58
N VAL A 39 -2.79 8.65 -11.60
CA VAL A 39 -2.02 7.40 -11.70
C VAL A 39 -2.92 6.18 -11.52
N LYS A 40 -2.89 5.26 -12.51
CA LYS A 40 -3.55 3.96 -12.40
C LYS A 40 -2.64 2.95 -11.71
N VAL A 41 -3.05 2.48 -10.53
CA VAL A 41 -2.36 1.44 -9.77
C VAL A 41 -2.99 0.08 -10.04
N THR A 42 -2.19 -0.95 -10.26
CA THR A 42 -2.65 -2.34 -10.43
C THR A 42 -1.79 -3.26 -9.58
N VAL A 43 -2.43 -4.16 -8.83
CA VAL A 43 -1.75 -5.16 -7.99
C VAL A 43 -1.93 -6.52 -8.63
N VAL A 44 -0.85 -7.26 -8.79
CA VAL A 44 -0.86 -8.65 -9.27
C VAL A 44 -0.41 -9.56 -8.13
N GLU A 45 -1.28 -10.49 -7.76
CA GLU A 45 -1.03 -11.48 -6.72
C GLU A 45 -0.91 -12.88 -7.31
N THR A 46 -0.06 -13.70 -6.70
CA THR A 46 0.02 -15.13 -7.01
C THR A 46 -0.64 -15.93 -5.90
N LYS A 47 -1.45 -16.94 -6.28
CA LYS A 47 -2.04 -17.89 -5.32
C LYS A 47 -1.06 -18.98 -4.87
N VAL A 48 0.13 -19.03 -5.48
CA VAL A 48 1.08 -20.15 -5.32
C VAL A 48 1.94 -20.02 -4.06
N VAL A 49 2.22 -18.78 -3.61
CA VAL A 49 3.07 -18.53 -2.45
C VAL A 49 2.22 -17.99 -1.31
N PRO A 50 2.06 -18.72 -0.19
CA PRO A 50 1.30 -18.23 0.96
C PRO A 50 2.04 -17.06 1.61
N ARG A 51 1.26 -16.13 2.18
CA ARG A 51 1.79 -15.01 2.98
C ARG A 51 2.34 -15.55 4.29
N ILE A 52 3.48 -15.00 4.73
CA ILE A 52 4.08 -15.32 6.02
C ILE A 52 3.47 -14.38 7.07
N GLY A 53 2.83 -14.94 8.10
CA GLY A 53 2.30 -14.18 9.23
C GLY A 53 3.07 -14.49 10.50
N VAL A 54 4.00 -13.63 10.90
CA VAL A 54 4.82 -13.80 12.12
C VAL A 54 4.31 -13.00 13.33
N GLY A 55 3.23 -12.23 13.17
CA GLY A 55 2.75 -11.34 14.23
C GLY A 55 3.66 -10.12 14.41
N GLU A 56 3.83 -9.32 13.35
CA GLU A 56 4.70 -8.14 13.37
C GLU A 56 4.13 -7.03 14.26
N ALA A 57 4.95 -6.57 15.21
CA ALA A 57 4.62 -5.41 16.03
C ALA A 57 4.80 -4.12 15.23
N THR A 58 3.85 -3.20 15.39
CA THR A 58 3.84 -1.90 14.71
C THR A 58 4.13 -0.76 15.69
N ILE A 59 4.76 0.31 15.23
CA ILE A 59 4.98 1.54 16.02
C ILE A 59 3.78 2.52 15.94
N PRO A 60 3.51 3.32 17.00
CA PRO A 60 2.38 4.27 17.01
C PRO A 60 2.34 5.24 15.83
N ASN A 61 3.50 5.62 15.27
CA ASN A 61 3.59 6.52 14.13
C ASN A 61 2.91 5.98 12.86
N LEU A 62 2.72 4.66 12.73
CA LEU A 62 1.96 4.12 11.59
C LEU A 62 0.52 4.64 11.60
N GLN A 63 -0.05 4.90 12.78
CA GLN A 63 -1.40 5.43 12.90
C GLN A 63 -1.53 6.85 12.36
N SER A 64 -0.63 7.74 12.77
CA SER A 64 -0.68 9.13 12.35
C SER A 64 -0.31 9.32 10.87
N ILE A 65 0.63 8.52 10.35
CA ILE A 65 1.16 8.71 9.00
C ILE A 65 0.35 7.95 7.95
N PHE A 66 -0.03 6.70 8.22
CA PHE A 66 -0.64 5.84 7.21
C PHE A 66 -2.17 5.82 7.36
N TRP A 67 -2.69 5.48 8.54
CA TRP A 67 -4.15 5.31 8.72
C TRP A 67 -4.91 6.62 8.63
N ASN A 68 -4.40 7.69 9.25
CA ASN A 68 -5.00 9.02 9.12
C ASN A 68 -4.93 9.55 7.69
N PHE A 69 -3.84 9.29 6.96
CA PHE A 69 -3.71 9.68 5.55
C PHE A 69 -4.76 9.00 4.66
N LEU A 70 -5.03 7.72 4.92
CA LEU A 70 -6.09 6.99 4.24
C LEU A 70 -7.50 7.40 4.70
N GLY A 71 -7.63 8.15 5.79
CA GLY A 71 -8.92 8.52 6.38
C GLY A 71 -9.64 7.35 7.06
N VAL A 72 -8.91 6.30 7.44
CA VAL A 72 -9.49 5.11 8.06
C VAL A 72 -9.38 5.25 9.58
N SER A 73 -10.52 5.42 10.25
CA SER A 73 -10.59 5.45 11.71
C SER A 73 -10.53 4.03 12.28
N LYS A 74 -9.72 3.85 13.34
CA LYS A 74 -9.67 2.60 14.09
C LYS A 74 -10.95 2.49 14.92
N LYS A 75 -11.82 1.52 14.62
CA LYS A 75 -12.72 0.98 15.64
C LYS A 75 -11.87 0.15 16.59
N LEU A 76 -11.50 0.74 17.73
CA LEU A 76 -11.07 -0.06 18.87
C LEU A 76 -12.25 -0.96 19.22
N ALA A 77 -12.09 -2.26 18.99
CA ALA A 77 -13.08 -3.24 19.41
C ALA A 77 -13.26 -3.09 20.92
N THR A 78 -14.49 -2.72 21.28
CA THR A 78 -15.11 -2.94 22.59
C THR A 78 -14.34 -2.40 23.79
N THR A 79 -14.83 -1.28 24.32
CA THR A 79 -14.84 -1.06 25.77
C THR A 79 -15.37 -2.36 26.40
N ILE A 80 -14.48 -3.19 26.93
CA ILE A 80 -14.85 -4.23 27.87
C ILE A 80 -15.34 -3.48 29.10
N ASN A 81 -16.65 -3.27 29.17
CA ASN A 81 -17.31 -2.87 30.40
C ASN A 81 -17.07 -4.02 31.37
N TYR A 82 -16.23 -3.78 32.38
CA TYR A 82 -16.24 -4.60 33.59
C TYR A 82 -17.49 -4.19 34.37
N GLU A 83 -18.58 -4.94 34.19
CA GLU A 83 -19.54 -5.17 35.27
C GLU A 83 -19.11 -6.42 36.05
#